data_AF-A0AAU4I7N7-F1
#
_entry.id   AF-A0AAU4I7N7-F1
#
_cell.length_a   1.000
_cell.length_b   1.000
_cell.length_c   1.000
_cell.angle_alpha   90.00
_cell.angle_beta   90.00
_cell.angle_gamma   90.00
#
_symmetry.space_group_name_H-M   'P 1'
#
loop_
_entity.id
_entity.type
_entity.pdbx_description
1 polymer ?
#
loop_
_entity_poly.entity_id
_entity_poly.type
_entity_poly.pdbx_seq_one_letter_code
_entity_poly.pdbx_strand_id
1 'polypeptide(L)' 'MVESLLPLREYVATLAVRPHPLGSEIVWSARYLADEAVAAQVEEIFGEGTYGGGLAALRGHFTQ' A
#
# COMPACT_ATOMS: atom_id res chain seq x y z
N MET A 1 19.16 -1.96 -8.62
CA MET A 1 18.01 -2.84 -8.89
C MET A 1 17.61 -3.39 -7.54
N VAL A 2 16.50 -2.93 -6.95
CA VAL A 2 15.98 -3.57 -5.74
C VAL A 2 15.25 -4.81 -6.23
N GLU A 3 15.86 -5.98 -6.13
CA GLU A 3 15.12 -7.23 -6.22
C GLU A 3 14.01 -7.18 -5.17
N SER A 4 12.76 -7.34 -5.59
CA SER A 4 11.68 -7.58 -4.64
C SER A 4 12.02 -8.87 -3.90
N LEU A 5 12.37 -8.74 -2.61
CA LEU A 5 12.72 -9.86 -1.72
C LEU A 5 11.56 -10.84 -1.50
N LEU A 6 10.34 -10.47 -1.92
CA LEU A 6 9.14 -11.28 -1.74
C LEU A 6 8.75 -11.95 -3.07
N PRO A 7 8.50 -13.28 -3.07
CA PRO A 7 8.18 -14.05 -4.27
C PRO A 7 6.72 -13.83 -4.71
N LEU A 8 6.38 -12.58 -5.01
CA LEU A 8 5.07 -12.17 -5.49
C LEU A 8 4.99 -12.30 -7.00
N ARG A 9 3.86 -12.83 -7.49
CA ARG A 9 3.52 -12.82 -8.90
C ARG A 9 2.34 -11.87 -9.14
N GLU A 10 2.31 -11.28 -10.33
CA GLU A 10 1.19 -10.42 -10.77
C GLU A 10 0.83 -9.31 -9.77
N TYR A 11 1.84 -8.77 -9.08
CA TYR A 11 1.62 -7.69 -8.12
C TYR A 11 1.21 -6.41 -8.86
N VAL A 12 0.02 -5.92 -8.54
CA VAL A 12 -0.54 -4.67 -9.05
C VAL A 12 -1.03 -3.85 -7.88
N ALA A 13 -0.44 -2.67 -7.68
CA ALA A 13 -0.87 -1.70 -6.69
C ALA A 13 -1.62 -0.53 -7.33
N THR A 14 -2.65 -0.06 -6.64
CA THR A 14 -3.49 1.06 -7.05
C THR A 14 -3.61 2.05 -5.90
N LEU A 15 -3.22 3.29 -6.14
CA LEU A 15 -3.53 4.43 -5.28
C LEU A 15 -4.67 5.22 -5.92
N ALA A 16 -5.80 5.30 -5.24
CA ALA A 16 -6.97 6.03 -5.68
C ALA A 16 -7.26 7.20 -4.74
N VAL A 17 -7.60 8.35 -5.32
CA VAL A 17 -8.09 9.53 -4.59
C VAL A 17 -9.55 9.72 -4.96
N ARG A 18 -10.43 9.81 -3.95
CA ARG A 18 -11.87 9.93 -4.13
C ARG A 18 -12.38 11.18 -3.41
N PRO A 19 -13.41 11.85 -3.96
CA PRO A 19 -14.11 12.90 -3.22
C PRO A 19 -14.71 12.34 -1.92
N HIS A 20 -14.57 13.08 -0.82
CA HIS A 20 -15.19 12.75 0.45
C HIS A 20 -15.76 14.03 1.10
N PRO A 21 -16.89 14.01 1.83
CA PRO A 21 -17.48 15.23 2.41
C PRO A 21 -16.54 16.04 3.31
N LEU A 22 -15.52 15.40 3.86
CA LEU A 22 -14.51 16.02 4.73
C LEU A 22 -13.17 16.31 4.00
N GLY A 23 -13.14 16.21 2.67
CA GLY A 23 -11.95 16.43 1.84
C GLY A 23 -11.77 15.36 0.76
N SER A 24 -10.72 14.57 0.86
CA SER A 24 -10.46 13.45 -0.04
C SER A 24 -10.19 12.18 0.75
N GLU A 25 -10.74 11.07 0.27
CA GLU A 25 -10.38 9.74 0.73
C GLU A 25 -9.26 9.22 -0.17
N ILE A 26 -8.18 8.75 0.43
CA ILE A 26 -7.06 8.15 -0.31
C ILE A 26 -7.00 6.68 0.07
N VAL A 27 -7.13 5.81 -0.92
CA VAL A 27 -7.11 4.36 -0.74
C VAL A 27 -5.95 3.79 -1.52
N TRP A 28 -5.03 3.13 -0.81
CA TRP A 28 -3.98 2.34 -1.43
C TRP A 28 -4.29 0.86 -1.24
N SER A 29 -4.37 0.13 -2.35
CA SER A 29 -4.60 -1.32 -2.35
C SER A 29 -3.65 -2.01 -3.30
N ALA A 30 -3.49 -3.31 -3.14
CA ALA A 30 -2.82 -4.13 -4.13
C ALA A 30 -3.52 -5.47 -4.29
N ARG A 31 -3.30 -6.08 -5.45
CA ARG A 31 -3.62 -7.49 -5.73
C ARG A 31 -2.32 -8.17 -6.11
N TYR A 32 -2.16 -9.41 -5.67
CA TYR A 32 -0.99 -10.21 -5.95
C TYR A 32 -1.34 -11.69 -5.82
N LEU A 33 -0.48 -12.53 -6.40
CA LEU A 33 -0.47 -13.95 -6.16
C LEU A 33 0.75 -14.30 -5.30
N ALA A 34 0.52 -15.02 -4.22
CA ALA A 34 1.55 -15.48 -3.31
C ALA A 34 1.21 -16.87 -2.77
N ASP A 35 2.22 -17.56 -2.29
CA ASP A 35 2.00 -18.74 -1.46
C ASP A 35 1.42 -18.29 -0.11
N GLU A 36 0.47 -19.07 0.43
CA GLU A 36 -0.23 -18.72 1.67
C GLU A 36 0.75 -18.49 2.84
N ALA A 37 1.86 -19.23 2.87
CA ALA A 37 2.90 -19.12 3.88
C ALA A 37 3.57 -17.74 3.95
N VAL A 38 3.51 -16.93 2.88
CA VAL A 38 4.13 -15.59 2.84
C VAL A 38 3.11 -14.45 2.81
N ALA A 39 1.82 -14.74 2.69
CA ALA A 39 0.77 -13.72 2.58
C ALA A 39 0.77 -12.74 3.77
N ALA A 40 0.85 -13.26 5.00
CA ALA A 40 0.88 -12.41 6.21
C ALA A 40 2.10 -11.48 6.24
N GLN A 41 3.29 -11.98 5.85
CA GLN A 41 4.51 -11.17 5.79
C GLN A 41 4.41 -10.07 4.72
N VAL A 42 3.78 -10.38 3.60
CA VAL A 42 3.54 -9.44 2.50
C VAL A 42 2.59 -8.32 2.96
N GLU A 43 1.52 -8.67 3.68
CA GLU A 43 0.58 -7.71 4.25
C GLU A 43 1.26 -6.77 5.27
N GLU A 44 2.14 -7.28 6.12
CA GLU A 44 2.89 -6.45 7.07
C GLU A 44 3.83 -5.46 6.36
N ILE A 45 4.65 -5.95 5.42
CA ILE A 45 5.66 -5.13 4.73
C ILE A 45 5.02 -4.07 3.82
N PHE A 46 4.06 -4.49 2.99
CA PHE A 46 3.44 -3.58 2.04
C PHE A 46 2.29 -2.78 2.65
N GLY A 47 1.39 -3.43 3.39
CA GLY A 47 0.21 -2.80 3.98
C GLY A 47 0.60 -1.74 5.01
N GLU A 48 1.21 -2.15 6.10
CA GLU A 48 1.57 -1.23 7.19
C GLU A 48 2.81 -0.41 6.85
N GLY A 49 3.88 -1.06 6.39
CA GLY A 49 5.16 -0.41 6.14
C GLY A 49 5.10 0.60 4.98
N THR A 50 4.75 0.12 3.79
CA THR A 50 4.82 0.95 2.58
C THR A 50 3.58 1.84 2.43
N TYR A 51 2.39 1.25 2.44
CA TYR A 51 1.16 2.01 2.17
C TYR A 51 0.78 2.86 3.38
N GLY A 52 0.73 2.27 4.58
CA GLY A 52 0.45 2.97 5.82
C GLY A 52 1.41 4.13 6.05
N GLY A 53 2.72 3.87 5.94
CA GLY A 53 3.76 4.90 6.03
C GLY A 53 3.61 6.02 5.00
N GLY A 54 3.37 5.68 3.73
CA GLY A 54 3.17 6.65 2.66
C GLY A 54 1.92 7.50 2.85
N LEU A 55 0.80 6.89 3.25
CA LEU A 55 -0.44 7.61 3.54
C LEU A 55 -0.30 8.54 4.75
N ALA A 56 0.43 8.11 5.79
CA ALA A 56 0.73 8.95 6.95
C ALA A 56 1.58 10.18 6.56
N ALA A 57 2.61 9.98 5.74
CA ALA A 57 3.45 11.07 5.24
C ALA A 57 2.65 12.05 4.36
N LEU A 58 1.80 11.52 3.47
CA LEU A 58 0.94 12.33 2.61
C LEU A 58 -0.06 13.17 3.43
N ARG A 59 -0.67 12.56 4.45
CA ARG A 59 -1.51 13.29 5.41
C ARG A 59 -0.72 14.40 6.10
N GLY A 60 0.48 14.09 6.59
CA GLY A 60 1.38 15.06 7.21
C GLY A 60 1.62 16.28 6.32
N HIS A 61 1.95 16.05 5.04
CA HIS A 61 2.21 17.11 4.07
C HIS A 61 1.04 18.09 3.89
N PHE A 62 -0.20 17.60 3.85
CA PHE A 62 -1.38 18.46 3.66
C PHE A 62 -1.90 19.12 4.95
N THR A 63 -1.40 18.72 6.11
CA THR A 63 -1.75 19.32 7.40
C THR A 63 -0.73 20.32 7.93
N GLN A 64 0.30 20.62 7.12
CA GLN A 64 1.31 21.65 7.41
C GLN A 64 0.84 23.06 7.04
#